data_AF-A0A162EHH7-F1
#
_entry.id   AF-A0A162EHH7-F1
#
_cell.length_a   1.000
_cell.length_b   1.000
_cell.length_c   1.000
_cell.angle_alpha   90.00
_cell.angle_beta   90.00
_cell.angle_gamma   90.00
#
_symmetry.space_group_name_H-M   'P 1'
#
loop_
_entity.id
_entity.type
_entity.pdbx_description
1 polymer ?
#
loop_
_entity_poly.entity_id
_entity_poly.type
_entity_poly.pdbx_seq_one_letter_code
_entity_poly.pdbx_strand_id
1 'polypeptide(L)' 'MSKERTIINYFDKFRYEILAKLNCSPTDEVFSEQEKIRLAKAYLDIVSEG' A
#
# COMPACT_ATOMS: atom_id res chain seq x y z
N MET A 1 -13.05 8.83 -10.59
CA MET A 1 -12.65 8.17 -9.33
C MET A 1 -12.16 9.22 -8.35
N SER A 2 -12.43 9.08 -7.05
CA SER A 2 -11.88 9.99 -6.04
C SER A 2 -10.37 9.76 -5.88
N LYS A 3 -9.61 10.80 -5.52
CA LYS A 3 -8.15 10.71 -5.29
C LYS A 3 -7.79 9.64 -4.27
N GLU A 4 -8.60 9.49 -3.22
CA GLU A 4 -8.40 8.50 -2.16
C GLU A 4 -8.51 7.06 -2.68
N ARG A 5 -9.46 6.78 -3.57
CA ARG A 5 -9.61 5.44 -4.14
C ARG A 5 -8.40 5.06 -5.00
N THR A 6 -7.84 6.04 -5.72
CA THR A 6 -6.60 5.84 -6.48
C THR A 6 -5.44 5.49 -5.55
N ILE A 7 -5.31 6.17 -4.41
CA ILE A 7 -4.26 5.89 -3.41
C ILE A 7 -4.40 4.48 -2.83
N ILE A 8 -5.62 4.07 -2.49
CA ILE A 8 -5.91 2.72 -1.99
C ILE A 8 -5.53 1.66 -3.03
N ASN A 9 -5.88 1.87 -4.30
CA ASN A 9 -5.53 0.93 -5.36
C ASN A 9 -4.01 0.80 -5.54
N TYR A 10 -3.26 1.91 -5.43
CA TYR A 10 -1.80 1.86 -5.45
C TYR A 10 -1.23 1.10 -4.27
N PHE A 11 -1.77 1.31 -3.06
CA PHE A 11 -1.35 0.59 -1.86
C PHE A 11 -1.51 -0.92 -2.02
N ASP A 12 -2.70 -1.40 -2.41
CA ASP A 12 -2.97 -2.83 -2.56
C ASP A 12 -2.05 -3.45 -3.64
N LYS A 13 -1.85 -2.76 -4.77
CA LYS A 13 -0.93 -3.21 -5.83
C LYS A 13 0.52 -3.27 -5.35
N PHE A 14 1.00 -2.21 -4.71
CA PHE A 14 2.39 -2.08 -4.28
C PHE A 14 2.73 -3.10 -3.18
N ARG A 15 1.85 -3.27 -2.19
CA ARG A 15 1.98 -4.29 -1.15
C ARG A 15 2.10 -5.68 -1.75
N TYR A 16 1.23 -6.02 -2.70
CA TYR A 16 1.26 -7.32 -3.37
C TYR A 16 2.57 -7.55 -4.13
N GLU A 17 3.02 -6.56 -4.92
CA GLU A 17 4.26 -6.66 -5.69
C GLU A 17 5.51 -6.80 -4.82
N ILE A 18 5.61 -6.05 -3.70
CA ILE A 18 6.72 -6.17 -2.75
C ILE A 18 6.76 -7.57 -2.13
N LEU A 19 5.63 -8.03 -1.60
CA LEU A 19 5.56 -9.33 -0.93
C LEU A 19 5.88 -10.46 -1.90
N ALA A 20 5.38 -10.38 -3.15
CA ALA A 20 5.73 -11.32 -4.20
C ALA A 20 7.23 -11.34 -4.52
N LYS A 21 7.90 -10.18 -4.63
CA LYS A 21 9.35 -10.10 -4.87
C LYS A 21 10.19 -10.66 -3.73
N LEU A 22 9.71 -10.54 -2.50
CA LEU A 22 10.39 -11.05 -1.30
C LEU A 22 10.09 -12.53 -1.02
N ASN A 23 9.30 -13.20 -1.86
CA ASN A 23 8.75 -14.53 -1.58
C ASN A 23 7.99 -14.61 -0.24
N CYS A 24 7.37 -13.49 0.16
CA CYS A 24 6.53 -13.41 1.34
C CYS A 24 5.06 -13.58 0.93
N SER A 25 4.29 -14.32 1.73
CA SER A 25 2.85 -14.38 1.55
C SER A 25 2.21 -13.05 1.99
N PRO A 26 1.18 -12.54 1.27
CA PRO A 26 0.35 -11.46 1.80
C PRO A 26 -0.24 -11.87 3.14
N THR A 27 -0.12 -11.01 4.15
CA THR A 27 -0.78 -11.25 5.44
C THR A 27 -2.29 -11.14 5.24
N ASP A 28 -3.06 -12.01 5.90
CA ASP A 28 -4.53 -11.94 5.93
C ASP A 28 -5.07 -10.71 6.71
N GLU A 29 -4.18 -9.78 7.05
CA GLU A 29 -4.50 -8.58 7.79
C GLU A 29 -5.35 -7.64 6.91
N VAL A 30 -6.59 -7.44 7.36
CA VAL A 30 -7.58 -6.58 6.73
C VAL A 30 -7.48 -5.18 7.33
N PHE A 31 -6.97 -4.24 6.54
CA PHE A 31 -6.91 -2.82 6.90
C PHE A 31 -8.19 -2.08 6.50
N SER A 32 -8.66 -1.17 7.35
CA SER A 32 -9.68 -0.19 6.99
C SER A 32 -9.19 0.76 5.90
N GLU A 33 -10.10 1.42 5.18
CA GLU A 33 -9.71 2.38 4.13
C GLU A 33 -8.82 3.52 4.66
N GLN A 34 -9.07 4.00 5.88
CA GLN A 34 -8.23 5.03 6.50
C GLN A 34 -6.82 4.54 6.80
N GLU A 35 -6.68 3.31 7.29
CA GLU A 35 -5.36 2.70 7.54
C GLU A 35 -4.60 2.50 6.23
N LYS A 36 -5.28 2.02 5.17
CA LYS A 36 -4.68 1.91 3.84
C LYS A 36 -4.16 3.26 3.34
N ILE A 37 -4.92 4.34 3.50
CA ILE A 37 -4.49 5.69 3.11
C ILE A 37 -3.27 6.15 3.91
N ARG A 38 -3.25 5.94 5.24
CA ARG A 38 -2.11 6.32 6.10
C ARG A 38 -0.85 5.56 5.71
N LEU A 39 -0.96 4.25 5.52
CA LEU A 39 0.17 3.41 5.11
C LEU A 39 0.66 3.79 3.71
N ALA A 40 -0.24 4.01 2.75
CA ALA A 40 0.13 4.43 1.40
C ALA A 40 0.95 5.73 1.40
N LYS A 41 0.53 6.71 2.20
CA LYS A 41 1.27 7.98 2.34
C LYS A 41 2.65 7.76 2.95
N ALA A 42 2.73 7.00 4.05
CA ALA A 42 4.01 6.68 4.68
C ALA A 42 4.97 5.96 3.71
N TYR A 43 4.46 5.03 2.90
CA TYR A 43 5.26 4.38 1.85
C TYR A 43 5.76 5.37 0.80
N LEU A 44 4.90 6.26 0.31
CA LEU A 44 5.28 7.28 -0.67
C LEU A 44 6.33 8.25 -0.10
N ASP A 45 6.19 8.63 1.17
CA ASP A 45 7.17 9.49 1.85
C ASP A 45 8.54 8.80 1.90
N ILE A 46 8.61 7.54 2.36
CA ILE A 46 9.87 6.76 2.42
C ILE A 46 10.51 6.61 1.04
N VAL A 47 9.72 6.32 0.00
CA VAL A 47 10.25 6.11 -1.36
C VAL A 47 10.67 7.42 -2.01
N SER A 48 10.05 8.56 -1.66
CA SER A 48 10.39 9.87 -2.23
C SER A 48 11.60 10.53 -1.55
N GLU A 49 11.98 10.05 -0.36
CA GLU A 49 13.19 10.49 0.36
C GLU A 49 14.48 9.82 -0.13
N GLY A 50 14.39 8.69 -0.84
CA GLY A 50 15.51 7.94 -1.42
C GLY A 50 15.81 8.27 -2.87
#